data_AF-A0A2U8JQ41-F1
#
_entry.id   AF-A0A2U8JQ41-F1
#
_cell.length_a   1.000
_cell.length_b   1.000
_cell.length_c   1.000
_cell.angle_alpha   90.00
_cell.angle_beta   90.00
_cell.angle_gamma   90.00
#
_symmetry.space_group_name_H-M   'P 1'
#
loop_
_entity.id
_entity.type
_entity.pdbx_description
1 polymer ?
#
loop_
_entity_poly.entity_id
_entity_poly.type
_entity_poly.pdbx_seq_one_letter_code
_entity_poly.pdbx_strand_id
1 'polypeptide(L)'
;MNSVSAADTAMAMHSVLFESATDIMDTFERSGPHFPDRNWPTDSYCVFKCTLEKLPRSFIFTDNQDGHAEEQAVNFLAKNIKSLKPQKIRFYLNWSPCARCCSLFLNFSRIITEKKLSIDLEIVFRGLYEISRPSCKGLPCDCAVRKPEHVQKLHALWRCEHVTVRTFIEEDWKTLVQLLHNNAATKHDDALLRRDFEQLMTEQENKKRDEKKNKN
;
A
#
# COMPACT_ATOMS: atom_id res chain seq x y z
N MET A 1 -3.54 -30.50 -17.35
CA MET A 1 -2.35 -29.75 -16.89
C MET A 1 -2.17 -28.59 -17.86
N ASN A 2 -2.67 -27.40 -17.52
CA ASN A 2 -2.51 -26.24 -18.40
C ASN A 2 -1.27 -25.48 -17.94
N SER A 3 -0.22 -25.56 -18.77
CA SER A 3 0.95 -24.70 -18.68
C SER A 3 0.49 -23.24 -18.72
N VAL A 4 0.83 -22.47 -17.68
CA VAL A 4 0.82 -21.01 -17.78
C VAL A 4 1.76 -20.66 -18.93
N SER A 5 1.24 -20.01 -19.98
CA SER A 5 2.04 -19.71 -21.15
C SER A 5 3.13 -18.70 -20.76
N ALA A 6 4.31 -18.80 -21.37
CA ALA A 6 5.38 -17.83 -21.16
C ALA A 6 4.91 -16.38 -21.47
N ALA A 7 3.87 -16.22 -22.29
CA ALA A 7 3.25 -14.93 -22.61
C ALA A 7 2.50 -14.30 -21.41
N ASP A 8 1.85 -15.09 -20.55
CA ASP A 8 1.15 -14.58 -19.36
C ASP A 8 2.13 -14.12 -18.27
N THR A 9 3.35 -14.70 -18.27
CA THR A 9 4.45 -14.25 -17.40
C THR A 9 5.13 -13.00 -17.98
N ALA A 10 5.17 -12.85 -19.30
CA ALA A 10 5.73 -11.68 -19.98
C ALA A 10 4.86 -10.41 -19.82
N MET A 11 3.53 -10.55 -19.64
CA MET A 11 2.66 -9.38 -19.43
C MET A 11 2.90 -8.64 -18.11
N ALA A 12 3.51 -9.28 -17.12
CA ALA A 12 3.85 -8.64 -15.85
C ALA A 12 5.20 -7.90 -15.88
N MET A 13 5.89 -7.90 -17.03
CA MET A 13 7.05 -7.05 -17.33
C MET A 13 6.69 -5.81 -18.16
N HIS A 14 5.43 -5.65 -18.58
CA HIS A 14 5.02 -4.59 -19.50
C HIS A 14 4.43 -3.37 -18.75
N SER A 15 5.30 -2.56 -18.14
CA SER A 15 5.15 -1.08 -18.09
C SER A 15 6.39 -0.34 -17.57
N VAL A 16 7.41 -1.02 -17.05
CA VAL A 16 8.67 -0.37 -16.64
C VAL A 16 9.56 -0.17 -17.88
N LEU A 17 9.23 0.79 -18.75
CA LEU A 17 10.11 1.12 -19.86
C LEU A 17 11.18 2.18 -19.52
N PHE A 18 11.11 2.94 -18.42
CA PHE A 18 12.09 4.04 -18.23
C PHE A 18 12.48 4.45 -16.81
N GLU A 19 12.09 3.72 -15.76
CA GLU A 19 12.45 4.15 -14.39
C GLU A 19 13.44 3.18 -13.75
N SER A 20 14.56 3.73 -13.29
CA SER A 20 15.59 2.95 -12.62
C SER A 20 15.13 2.55 -11.22
N ALA A 21 15.70 1.47 -10.69
CA ALA A 21 15.50 1.08 -9.30
C ALA A 21 15.84 2.22 -8.30
N THR A 22 16.71 3.15 -8.72
CA THR A 22 17.05 4.36 -7.97
C THR A 22 15.87 5.33 -7.95
N ASP A 23 15.22 5.61 -9.08
CA ASP A 23 14.10 6.57 -9.15
C ASP A 23 12.89 6.12 -8.31
N ILE A 24 12.62 4.81 -8.31
CA ILE A 24 11.58 4.21 -7.48
C ILE A 24 11.94 4.41 -6.00
N MET A 25 13.16 4.06 -5.60
CA MET A 25 13.62 4.22 -4.22
C MET A 25 13.57 5.68 -3.76
N ASP A 26 14.06 6.60 -4.58
CA ASP A 26 14.01 8.04 -4.32
C ASP A 26 12.57 8.52 -4.10
N THR A 27 11.61 7.96 -4.83
CA THR A 27 10.19 8.29 -4.63
C THR A 27 9.67 7.76 -3.30
N PHE A 28 10.01 6.53 -2.90
CA PHE A 28 9.67 6.04 -1.56
C PHE A 28 10.29 6.90 -0.46
N GLU A 29 11.54 7.35 -0.62
CA GLU A 29 12.21 8.23 0.33
C GLU A 29 11.53 9.60 0.42
N ARG A 30 11.15 10.17 -0.73
CA ARG A 30 10.44 11.46 -0.80
C ARG A 30 9.03 11.38 -0.25
N SER A 31 8.32 10.27 -0.34
CA SER A 31 6.97 10.06 0.25
C SER A 31 6.95 10.02 1.79
N GLY A 32 7.96 10.62 2.43
CA GLY A 32 8.16 10.67 3.86
C GLY A 32 7.19 11.60 4.62
N PRO A 33 7.42 11.77 5.94
CA PRO A 33 6.43 12.33 6.87
C PRO A 33 6.14 13.83 6.64
N HIS A 34 7.10 14.60 6.11
CA HIS A 34 6.99 16.05 5.92
C HIS A 34 7.55 16.46 4.57
N PHE A 35 6.83 17.37 3.89
CA PHE A 35 7.24 17.95 2.61
C PHE A 35 7.69 19.38 2.87
N PRO A 36 8.99 19.69 2.81
CA PRO A 36 9.47 21.05 3.00
C PRO A 36 9.00 21.98 1.86
N ASP A 37 8.76 21.44 0.66
CA ASP A 37 8.63 22.26 -0.56
C ASP A 37 7.26 22.16 -1.26
N ARG A 38 6.18 21.75 -0.57
CA ARG A 38 4.80 21.67 -1.12
C ARG A 38 4.57 20.77 -2.33
N ASN A 39 5.62 20.18 -2.87
CA ASN A 39 5.54 19.26 -4.00
C ASN A 39 5.34 17.85 -3.45
N TRP A 40 4.07 17.47 -3.29
CA TRP A 40 3.72 16.07 -3.11
C TRP A 40 4.26 15.30 -4.32
N PRO A 41 5.13 14.29 -4.16
CA PRO A 41 5.48 13.43 -5.26
C PRO A 41 4.20 12.89 -5.88
N THR A 42 3.98 13.22 -7.15
CA THR A 42 2.80 12.83 -7.94
C THR A 42 2.81 11.35 -8.26
N ASP A 43 4.00 10.76 -8.25
CA ASP A 43 4.20 9.37 -8.64
C ASP A 43 3.84 8.46 -7.47
N SER A 44 2.88 7.57 -7.69
CA SER A 44 2.59 6.46 -6.78
C SER A 44 3.19 5.18 -7.34
N TYR A 45 3.93 4.48 -6.49
CA TYR A 45 4.49 3.18 -6.79
C TYR A 45 3.88 2.12 -5.89
N CYS A 46 3.58 0.99 -6.51
CA CYS A 46 3.16 -0.23 -5.86
C CYS A 46 4.13 -1.35 -6.23
N VAL A 47 5.04 -1.68 -5.30
CA VAL A 47 5.87 -2.88 -5.41
C VAL A 47 5.16 -3.99 -4.66
N PHE A 48 4.67 -5.01 -5.38
CA PHE A 48 4.01 -6.14 -4.73
C PHE A 48 4.89 -7.39 -4.79
N LYS A 49 4.96 -8.08 -3.65
CA LYS A 49 5.65 -9.37 -3.48
C LYS A 49 4.61 -10.45 -3.23
N CYS A 50 4.68 -11.53 -3.98
CA CYS A 50 3.92 -12.75 -3.70
C CYS A 50 4.83 -13.98 -3.65
N THR A 51 4.39 -15.03 -2.96
CA THR A 51 5.08 -16.33 -2.98
C THR A 51 4.36 -17.25 -3.95
N LEU A 52 5.02 -17.63 -5.04
CA LEU A 52 4.53 -18.57 -6.05
C LEU A 52 5.33 -19.86 -5.94
N GLU A 53 4.67 -20.99 -5.65
CA GLU A 53 5.34 -22.31 -5.61
C GLU A 53 6.61 -22.34 -4.72
N LYS A 54 6.59 -21.62 -3.60
CA LYS A 54 7.71 -21.43 -2.66
C LYS A 54 8.84 -20.52 -3.16
N LEU A 55 8.71 -19.90 -4.33
CA LEU A 55 9.64 -18.89 -4.84
C LEU A 55 9.03 -17.48 -4.70
N PRO A 56 9.78 -16.51 -4.14
CA PRO A 56 9.32 -15.12 -4.12
C PRO A 56 9.32 -14.55 -5.54
N ARG A 57 8.22 -13.89 -5.92
CA ARG A 57 8.16 -13.03 -7.10
C ARG A 57 7.78 -11.62 -6.70
N SER A 58 8.37 -10.65 -7.38
CA SER A 58 8.03 -9.23 -7.25
C SER A 58 7.56 -8.68 -8.59
N PHE A 59 6.67 -7.72 -8.51
CA PHE A 59 6.23 -6.94 -9.64
C PHE A 59 6.06 -5.49 -9.19
N ILE A 60 6.18 -4.58 -10.14
CA ILE A 60 6.19 -3.15 -9.90
C ILE A 60 5.10 -2.53 -10.76
N PHE A 61 4.25 -1.72 -10.15
CA PHE A 61 3.27 -0.90 -10.84
C PHE A 61 3.49 0.56 -10.45
N THR A 62 3.19 1.45 -11.39
CA THR A 62 3.21 2.90 -11.20
C THR A 62 1.92 3.48 -11.76
N ASP A 63 1.51 4.65 -11.30
CA ASP A 63 0.34 5.35 -11.84
C ASP A 63 0.46 5.56 -13.35
N ASN A 64 -0.66 5.42 -14.05
CA ASN A 64 -0.75 5.72 -15.48
C ASN A 64 -2.15 6.21 -15.86
N GLN A 65 -2.38 6.41 -17.17
CA GLN A 65 -3.67 6.88 -17.68
C GLN A 65 -4.84 5.92 -17.38
N ASP A 66 -4.54 4.62 -17.15
CA ASP A 66 -5.54 3.58 -16.91
C ASP A 66 -5.91 3.44 -15.43
N GLY A 67 -5.16 4.07 -14.51
CA GLY A 67 -5.50 4.11 -13.09
C GLY A 67 -4.30 4.13 -12.16
N HIS A 68 -4.60 4.01 -10.87
CA HIS A 68 -3.56 4.05 -9.83
C HIS A 68 -2.73 2.76 -9.83
N ALA A 69 -1.51 2.83 -9.29
CA ALA A 69 -0.61 1.70 -9.13
C ALA A 69 -1.26 0.53 -8.39
N GLU A 70 -2.05 0.79 -7.33
CA GLU A 70 -2.76 -0.26 -6.60
C GLU A 70 -3.89 -0.88 -7.42
N GLU A 71 -4.55 -0.10 -8.29
CA GLU A 71 -5.59 -0.59 -9.19
C GLU A 71 -5.03 -1.61 -10.17
N GLN A 72 -3.92 -1.27 -10.80
CA GLN A 72 -3.23 -2.16 -11.72
C GLN A 72 -2.79 -3.46 -11.02
N ALA A 73 -2.22 -3.34 -9.81
CA ALA A 73 -1.74 -4.48 -9.05
C ALA A 73 -2.86 -5.43 -8.60
N VAL A 74 -3.96 -4.89 -8.06
CA VAL A 74 -5.10 -5.71 -7.64
C VAL A 74 -5.80 -6.32 -8.85
N ASN A 75 -5.94 -5.60 -9.96
CA ASN A 75 -6.52 -6.16 -11.19
C ASN A 75 -5.67 -7.29 -11.76
N PHE A 76 -4.34 -7.15 -11.74
CA PHE A 76 -3.41 -8.22 -12.11
C PHE A 76 -3.61 -9.46 -11.23
N LEU A 77 -3.66 -9.27 -9.91
CA LEU A 77 -3.85 -10.37 -8.96
C LEU A 77 -5.22 -11.02 -9.12
N ALA A 78 -6.30 -10.25 -9.26
CA ALA A 78 -7.65 -10.79 -9.44
C ALA A 78 -7.77 -11.67 -10.69
N LYS A 79 -7.11 -11.29 -11.78
CA LYS A 79 -7.04 -12.08 -13.03
C LYS A 79 -6.21 -13.36 -12.85
N ASN A 80 -5.12 -13.28 -12.09
CA ASN A 80 -4.12 -14.35 -11.99
C ASN A 80 -4.17 -15.15 -10.67
N ILE A 81 -5.13 -14.90 -9.78
CA ILE A 81 -5.12 -15.48 -8.43
C ILE A 81 -5.13 -17.02 -8.43
N LYS A 82 -5.79 -17.63 -9.41
CA LYS A 82 -5.91 -19.09 -9.55
C LYS A 82 -4.63 -19.74 -10.05
N SER A 83 -3.91 -19.09 -10.97
CA SER A 83 -2.63 -19.57 -11.49
C SER A 83 -1.52 -19.33 -10.47
N LEU A 84 -1.54 -18.16 -9.82
CA LEU A 84 -0.51 -17.78 -8.86
C LEU A 84 -0.61 -18.52 -7.52
N LYS A 85 -1.83 -18.89 -7.08
CA LYS A 85 -2.08 -19.54 -5.77
C LYS A 85 -1.24 -18.95 -4.62
N PRO A 86 -1.18 -17.62 -4.47
CA PRO A 86 -0.27 -17.01 -3.51
C PRO A 86 -0.76 -17.29 -2.10
N GLN A 87 0.14 -17.65 -1.19
CA GLN A 87 -0.19 -17.81 0.24
C GLN A 87 -0.13 -16.49 0.99
N LYS A 88 0.81 -15.63 0.59
CA LYS A 88 1.01 -14.31 1.16
C LYS A 88 1.23 -13.30 0.06
N ILE A 89 0.51 -12.19 0.12
CA ILE A 89 0.66 -11.05 -0.78
C ILE A 89 1.02 -9.85 0.09
N ARG A 90 2.13 -9.19 -0.23
CA ARG A 90 2.53 -7.95 0.42
C ARG A 90 2.66 -6.83 -0.60
N PHE A 91 1.99 -5.72 -0.35
CA PHE A 91 2.10 -4.48 -1.10
C PHE A 91 3.01 -3.52 -0.34
N TYR A 92 4.02 -3.00 -1.01
CA TYR A 92 4.85 -1.88 -0.56
C TYR A 92 4.42 -0.67 -1.38
N LEU A 93 3.87 0.32 -0.69
CA LEU A 93 3.35 1.54 -1.30
C LEU A 93 4.14 2.74 -0.78
N ASN A 94 4.49 3.68 -1.66
CA ASN A 94 5.09 4.93 -1.19
C ASN A 94 4.04 5.77 -0.44
N TRP A 95 2.76 5.66 -0.81
CA TRP A 95 1.63 6.35 -0.19
C TRP A 95 0.58 5.38 0.37
N SER A 96 -0.11 5.79 1.44
CA SER A 96 -1.29 5.07 1.91
C SER A 96 -2.37 5.08 0.82
N PRO A 97 -3.11 3.98 0.60
CA PRO A 97 -4.10 3.94 -0.46
C PRO A 97 -5.19 5.01 -0.24
N CYS A 98 -5.56 5.71 -1.30
CA CYS A 98 -6.68 6.66 -1.26
C CYS A 98 -8.02 5.94 -1.00
N ALA A 99 -9.12 6.69 -0.83
CA ALA A 99 -10.44 6.10 -0.59
C ALA A 99 -10.90 5.09 -1.66
N ARG A 100 -10.55 5.35 -2.93
CA ARG A 100 -10.82 4.47 -4.07
C ARG A 100 -10.02 3.18 -3.98
N CYS A 101 -8.69 3.27 -3.83
CA CYS A 101 -7.81 2.10 -3.69
C CYS A 101 -8.14 1.28 -2.42
N CYS A 102 -8.51 1.93 -1.31
CA CYS A 102 -8.99 1.23 -0.11
C CYS A 102 -10.23 0.38 -0.41
N SER A 103 -11.19 0.93 -1.16
CA SER A 103 -12.40 0.20 -1.55
C SER A 103 -12.09 -0.98 -2.47
N LEU A 104 -11.07 -0.83 -3.33
CA LEU A 104 -10.60 -1.91 -4.18
C LEU A 104 -9.97 -3.06 -3.37
N PHE A 105 -9.10 -2.75 -2.40
CA PHE A 105 -8.53 -3.78 -1.51
C PHE A 105 -9.60 -4.48 -0.68
N LEU A 106 -10.60 -3.75 -0.18
CA LEU A 106 -11.74 -4.34 0.52
C LEU A 106 -12.51 -5.31 -0.38
N ASN A 107 -12.75 -4.94 -1.64
CA ASN A 107 -13.40 -5.83 -2.60
C ASN A 107 -12.55 -7.07 -2.91
N PHE A 108 -11.23 -6.91 -3.03
CA PHE A 108 -10.32 -8.02 -3.22
C PHE A 108 -10.30 -8.97 -2.01
N SER A 109 -10.27 -8.43 -0.79
CA SER A 109 -10.39 -9.21 0.45
C SER A 109 -11.70 -10.00 0.48
N ARG A 110 -12.83 -9.39 0.10
CA ARG A 110 -14.11 -10.09 -0.02
C ARG A 110 -14.03 -11.28 -0.99
N ILE A 111 -13.34 -11.14 -2.12
CA ILE A 111 -13.11 -12.25 -3.07
C ILE A 111 -12.28 -13.38 -2.43
N ILE A 112 -11.26 -13.05 -1.65
CA ILE A 112 -10.44 -14.03 -0.90
C ILE A 112 -11.34 -14.84 0.03
N THR A 113 -12.16 -14.16 0.83
CA THR A 113 -13.08 -14.79 1.80
C THR A 113 -14.17 -15.62 1.11
N GLU A 114 -14.88 -15.06 0.12
CA GLU A 114 -15.97 -15.74 -0.59
C GLU A 114 -15.48 -17.02 -1.30
N LYS A 115 -14.26 -16.99 -1.84
CA LYS A 115 -13.64 -18.14 -2.50
C LYS A 115 -12.89 -19.05 -1.53
N LYS A 116 -12.90 -18.77 -0.22
CA LYS A 116 -12.19 -19.51 0.83
C LYS A 116 -10.70 -19.70 0.51
N LEU A 117 -10.07 -18.67 -0.04
CA LEU A 117 -8.65 -18.69 -0.35
C LEU A 117 -7.87 -18.40 0.94
N SER A 118 -6.88 -19.24 1.26
CA SER A 118 -5.97 -19.02 2.39
C SER A 118 -4.86 -18.07 1.94
N ILE A 119 -5.15 -16.77 1.93
CA ILE A 119 -4.24 -15.72 1.49
C ILE A 119 -4.15 -14.66 2.58
N ASP A 120 -2.94 -14.43 3.07
CA ASP A 120 -2.64 -13.31 3.95
C ASP A 120 -2.32 -12.07 3.11
N LEU A 121 -3.16 -11.04 3.21
CA LEU A 121 -2.96 -9.77 2.53
C LEU A 121 -2.32 -8.76 3.48
N GLU A 122 -1.16 -8.22 3.10
CA GLU A 122 -0.45 -7.20 3.86
C GLU A 122 -0.20 -5.96 2.99
N ILE A 123 -0.59 -4.80 3.49
CA ILE A 123 -0.44 -3.50 2.84
C ILE A 123 0.43 -2.65 3.74
N VAL A 124 1.61 -2.32 3.24
CA VAL A 124 2.62 -1.54 3.94
C VAL A 124 2.84 -0.25 3.17
N PHE A 125 2.74 0.89 3.83
CA PHE A 125 2.89 2.18 3.17
C PHE A 125 3.81 3.16 3.89
N ARG A 126 4.48 4.01 3.12
CA ARG A 126 5.52 4.91 3.63
C ARG A 126 5.03 6.31 4.01
N GLY A 127 4.01 6.84 3.35
CA GLY A 127 3.43 8.16 3.62
C GLY A 127 1.92 8.11 3.80
N LEU A 128 1.33 9.14 4.41
CA LEU A 128 -0.12 9.29 4.53
C LEU A 128 -0.64 10.23 3.44
N TYR A 129 -1.43 9.72 2.50
CA TYR A 129 -1.93 10.44 1.33
C TYR A 129 -3.17 11.28 1.63
N GLU A 130 -3.05 12.61 1.54
CA GLU A 130 -4.14 13.57 1.82
C GLU A 130 -4.83 13.36 3.17
N ILE A 131 -4.05 12.92 4.16
CA ILE A 131 -4.47 12.70 5.53
C ILE A 131 -3.61 13.58 6.45
N SER A 132 -4.28 14.43 7.22
CA SER A 132 -3.62 15.24 8.24
C SER A 132 -3.10 14.39 9.40
N ARG A 133 -1.81 14.58 9.70
CA ARG A 133 -1.09 13.85 10.74
C ARG A 133 -1.28 14.50 12.11
N PRO A 134 -1.56 13.72 13.17
CA PRO A 134 -1.64 14.24 14.53
C PRO A 134 -0.39 15.01 14.98
N SER A 135 0.81 14.52 14.66
CA SER A 135 2.08 15.19 14.99
C SER A 135 2.25 16.55 14.33
N CYS A 136 1.45 16.86 13.30
CA CYS A 136 1.55 18.10 12.54
C CYS A 136 0.59 19.19 13.02
N LYS A 137 -0.27 18.90 14.00
CA LYS A 137 -1.21 19.88 14.55
C LYS A 137 -0.44 21.06 15.15
N GLY A 138 -0.71 22.26 14.64
CA GLY A 138 -0.09 23.51 15.13
C GLY A 138 1.31 23.78 14.59
N LEU A 139 1.83 22.93 13.67
CA LEU A 139 3.06 23.20 12.94
C LEU A 139 2.73 23.77 11.55
N PRO A 140 3.59 24.64 11.00
CA PRO A 140 3.50 25.06 9.60
C PRO A 140 3.90 23.88 8.69
N CYS A 141 3.03 22.89 8.55
CA CYS A 141 3.20 21.82 7.57
C CYS A 141 2.04 21.80 6.58
N ASP A 142 2.35 21.49 5.33
CA ASP A 142 1.36 21.38 4.25
C ASP A 142 0.62 20.03 4.23
N CYS A 143 0.77 19.24 5.28
CA CYS A 143 -0.04 18.06 5.60
C CYS A 143 -1.49 18.43 6.02
N ALA A 144 -1.94 19.63 5.71
CA ALA A 144 -3.22 20.22 6.14
C ALA A 144 -4.43 19.71 5.35
N VAL A 145 -4.23 19.02 4.22
CA VAL A 145 -5.34 18.43 3.46
C VAL A 145 -5.90 17.26 4.26
N ARG A 146 -7.11 17.44 4.78
CA ARG A 146 -7.86 16.39 5.48
C ARG A 146 -9.03 15.99 4.60
N LYS A 147 -8.89 14.91 3.83
CA LYS A 147 -10.05 14.23 3.25
C LYS A 147 -10.56 13.21 4.26
N PRO A 148 -11.65 13.47 5.02
CA PRO A 148 -12.11 12.56 6.08
C PRO A 148 -12.44 11.17 5.53
N GLU A 149 -12.90 11.11 4.28
CA GLU A 149 -13.22 9.88 3.56
C GLU A 149 -11.99 8.96 3.39
N HIS A 150 -10.78 9.50 3.22
CA HIS A 150 -9.55 8.71 3.13
C HIS A 150 -9.28 8.00 4.45
N VAL A 151 -9.36 8.74 5.57
CA VAL A 151 -9.15 8.16 6.91
C VAL A 151 -10.22 7.11 7.22
N GLN A 152 -11.48 7.38 6.88
CA GLN A 152 -12.59 6.44 7.13
C GLN A 152 -12.43 5.13 6.33
N LYS A 153 -12.03 5.23 5.05
CA LYS A 153 -11.82 4.07 4.18
C LYS A 153 -10.56 3.29 4.56
N LEU A 154 -9.48 3.99 4.90
CA LEU A 154 -8.26 3.36 5.41
C LEU A 154 -8.53 2.62 6.72
N HIS A 155 -9.32 3.21 7.63
CA HIS A 155 -9.76 2.54 8.85
C HIS A 155 -10.63 1.30 8.57
N ALA A 156 -11.55 1.38 7.60
CA ALA A 156 -12.35 0.21 7.21
C ALA A 156 -11.45 -0.93 6.70
N LEU A 157 -10.42 -0.61 5.91
CA LEU A 157 -9.44 -1.56 5.42
C LEU A 157 -8.58 -2.13 6.57
N TRP A 158 -8.14 -1.29 7.52
CA TRP A 158 -7.38 -1.71 8.70
C TRP A 158 -8.17 -2.66 9.63
N ARG A 159 -9.51 -2.53 9.66
CA ARG A 159 -10.40 -3.44 10.41
C ARG A 159 -10.80 -4.69 9.63
N CYS A 160 -10.41 -4.80 8.36
CA CYS A 160 -10.81 -5.92 7.52
C CYS A 160 -10.09 -7.20 7.96
N GLU A 161 -10.86 -8.26 8.15
CA GLU A 161 -10.31 -9.58 8.47
C GLU A 161 -9.39 -10.05 7.33
N HIS A 162 -8.29 -10.72 7.67
CA HIS A 162 -7.24 -11.19 6.73
C HIS A 162 -6.46 -10.09 6.00
N VAL A 163 -6.66 -8.82 6.35
CA VAL A 163 -5.87 -7.70 5.84
C VAL A 163 -5.07 -7.07 6.97
N THR A 164 -3.75 -7.06 6.83
CA THR A 164 -2.87 -6.26 7.68
C THR A 164 -2.55 -4.95 6.99
N VAL A 165 -2.86 -3.83 7.63
CA VAL A 165 -2.52 -2.49 7.15
C VAL A 165 -1.60 -1.82 8.17
N ARG A 166 -0.41 -1.40 7.73
CA ARG A 166 0.58 -0.75 8.61
C ARG A 166 1.53 0.15 7.82
N THR A 167 2.28 0.96 8.55
CA THR A 167 3.38 1.72 7.96
C THR A 167 4.68 0.91 7.93
N PHE A 168 5.69 1.42 7.23
CA PHE A 168 7.00 0.78 7.10
C PHE A 168 7.70 0.55 8.45
N ILE A 169 8.42 -0.57 8.54
CA ILE A 169 9.47 -0.86 9.51
C ILE A 169 10.81 -1.03 8.80
N GLU A 170 11.90 -1.13 9.57
CA GLU A 170 13.26 -1.24 9.01
C GLU A 170 13.42 -2.45 8.08
N GLU A 171 12.78 -3.58 8.41
CA GLU A 171 12.79 -4.79 7.59
C GLU A 171 12.09 -4.64 6.25
N ASP A 172 11.08 -3.77 6.15
CA ASP A 172 10.39 -3.52 4.87
C ASP A 172 11.30 -2.79 3.90
N TRP A 173 12.07 -1.81 4.40
CA TRP A 173 13.07 -1.10 3.62
C TRP A 173 14.14 -2.03 3.08
N LYS A 174 14.71 -2.87 3.96
CA LYS A 174 15.67 -3.92 3.55
C LYS A 174 15.08 -4.83 2.48
N THR A 175 13.82 -5.22 2.65
CA THR A 175 13.14 -6.07 1.65
C THR A 175 12.93 -5.33 0.34
N LEU A 176 12.51 -4.06 0.37
CA LEU A 176 12.25 -3.26 -0.83
C LEU A 176 13.54 -3.06 -1.65
N VAL A 177 14.64 -2.70 -0.98
CA VAL A 177 15.97 -2.56 -1.60
C VAL A 177 16.40 -3.86 -2.29
N GLN A 178 16.19 -5.01 -1.64
CA GLN A 178 16.47 -6.33 -2.24
C GLN A 178 15.59 -6.63 -3.45
N LEU A 179 14.29 -6.32 -3.38
CA LEU A 179 13.35 -6.55 -4.48
C LEU A 179 13.66 -5.69 -5.71
N LEU A 180 14.23 -4.51 -5.50
CA LEU A 180 14.60 -3.58 -6.56
C LEU A 180 16.06 -3.77 -7.03
N HIS A 181 16.80 -4.75 -6.49
CA HIS A 181 18.22 -4.95 -6.76
C HIS A 181 19.05 -3.67 -6.55
N ASN A 182 18.68 -2.86 -5.57
CA ASN A 182 19.35 -1.62 -5.22
C ASN A 182 20.41 -1.88 -4.13
N ASN A 183 21.48 -1.09 -4.09
CA ASN A 183 22.58 -1.20 -3.12
C ASN A 183 22.57 -0.07 -2.07
N ALA A 184 21.51 0.75 -2.04
CA ALA A 184 21.39 1.84 -1.07
C ALA A 184 21.32 1.30 0.37
N ALA A 185 22.26 1.75 1.20
CA ALA A 185 22.21 1.51 2.64
C ALA A 185 21.43 2.66 3.29
N THR A 186 20.22 2.38 3.75
CA THR A 186 19.37 3.43 4.29
C THR A 186 18.85 3.06 5.68
N LYS A 187 19.07 3.97 6.64
CA LYS A 187 18.43 3.93 7.95
C LYS A 187 17.22 4.84 7.89
N HIS A 188 16.04 4.26 8.04
CA HIS A 188 14.79 5.00 8.08
C HIS A 188 14.15 4.87 9.47
N ASP A 189 13.91 6.00 10.12
CA ASP A 189 13.12 6.05 11.35
C ASP A 189 11.70 6.54 11.04
N ASP A 190 10.78 5.59 11.00
CA ASP A 190 9.35 5.82 10.74
C ASP A 190 8.51 5.73 12.02
N ALA A 191 9.12 5.83 13.21
CA ALA A 191 8.42 5.71 14.49
C ALA A 191 7.33 6.77 14.67
N LEU A 192 7.59 8.01 14.25
CA LEU A 192 6.60 9.09 14.35
C LEU A 192 5.38 8.81 13.47
N LEU A 193 5.60 8.34 12.23
CA LEU A 193 4.52 8.01 11.31
C LEU A 193 3.70 6.81 11.80
N ARG A 194 4.35 5.77 12.34
CA ARG A 194 3.67 4.65 13.01
C ARG A 194 2.72 5.13 14.09
N ARG A 195 3.21 5.99 14.99
CA ARG A 195 2.41 6.57 16.08
C ARG A 195 1.22 7.37 15.55
N ASP A 196 1.44 8.20 14.54
CA ASP A 196 0.37 8.99 13.91
C ASP A 196 -0.71 8.10 13.30
N PHE A 197 -0.30 7.05 12.59
CA PHE A 197 -1.23 6.10 11.98
C PHE A 197 -2.07 5.38 13.05
N GLU A 198 -1.43 4.86 14.10
CA GLU A 198 -2.11 4.20 15.23
C GLU A 198 -3.10 5.13 15.93
N GLN A 199 -2.71 6.39 16.16
CA GLN A 199 -3.60 7.40 16.73
C GLN A 199 -4.80 7.66 15.81
N LEU A 200 -4.59 7.82 14.50
CA LEU A 200 -5.67 8.04 13.54
C LEU A 200 -6.66 6.87 13.52
N MET A 201 -6.17 5.63 13.53
CA MET A 201 -7.04 4.45 13.55
C MET A 201 -7.86 4.38 14.85
N THR A 202 -7.23 4.66 16.00
CA THR A 202 -7.89 4.65 17.30
C THR A 202 -8.92 5.78 17.44
N GLU A 203 -8.62 6.98 16.95
CA GLU A 203 -9.57 8.11 16.94
C GLU A 203 -10.84 7.79 16.13
N GLN A 204 -10.71 7.09 15.01
CA GLN A 204 -11.88 6.66 14.21
C GLN A 204 -12.71 5.60 14.92
N GLU A 205 -12.07 4.64 15.59
CA GLU A 205 -12.75 3.61 16.36
C GLU A 205 -13.57 4.22 17.51
N ASN A 206 -13.00 5.19 18.23
CA ASN A 206 -13.70 5.90 19.31
C ASN A 206 -14.91 6.69 18.80
N LYS A 207 -14.77 7.44 17.70
CA LYS A 207 -15.88 8.18 17.10
C LYS A 207 -17.07 7.27 16.75
N LYS A 208 -16.81 6.11 16.15
CA LYS A 208 -17.85 5.13 15.82
C LYS A 208 -18.53 4.55 17.06
N ARG A 209 -17.82 4.41 18.18
CA ARG A 209 -18.40 3.95 19.45
C ARG A 209 -19.31 4.99 20.06
N ASP A 210 -18.90 6.26 20.06
CA ASP A 210 -19.69 7.36 20.61
C ASP A 210 -20.96 7.62 19.78
N GLU A 211 -20.87 7.53 18.45
CA GLU A 211 -22.04 7.61 17.57
C GLU A 211 -23.06 6.49 17.80
N LYS A 212 -22.62 5.29 18.22
CA LYS A 212 -23.52 4.18 18.58
C LYS A 212 -24.18 4.40 19.94
N LYS A 213 -23.44 4.93 20.91
CA LYS A 213 -24.00 5.24 22.24
C LYS A 213 -25.08 6.32 22.18
N ASN A 214 -24.93 7.30 21.31
CA ASN A 214 -25.90 8.40 21.17
C ASN A 214 -27.17 8.02 20.39
N LYS A 215 -27.23 6.82 19.81
CA LYS A 215 -28.38 6.30 19.05
C LYS A 215 -29.22 5.27 19.82
N ASN A 216 -28.76 4.85 21.00
CA ASN A 216 -29.44 3.93 21.92
C ASN A 216 -29.91 4.69 23.16
#